data_AF-A0A7J9GTF7-F1
#
_entry.id   AF-A0A7J9GTF7-F1
#
_cell.length_a   1.000
_cell.length_b   1.000
_cell.length_c   1.000
_cell.angle_alpha   90.00
_cell.angle_beta   90.00
_cell.angle_gamma   90.00
#
_symmetry.space_group_name_H-M   'P 1'
#
loop_
_entity.id
_entity.type
_entity.pdbx_description
1 polymer ?
#
loop_
_entity_poly.entity_id
_entity_poly.type
_entity_poly.pdbx_seq_one_letter_code
_entity_poly.pdbx_strand_id
1 'polypeptide(L)'
;MPPSEFDHAEKGDALYGMELALSLEKLTNEKLLCLHNVTLIVAVQNNDAQMADFIESEYLAEQVEAIKKIAEYVSQLRRVGKGH
;
A
#
# COMPACT_ATOMS: atom_id res chain seq x y z
N MET A 1 -18.70 20.90 16.81
CA MET A 1 -17.60 20.62 15.86
C MET A 1 -18.22 20.57 14.47
N PRO A 2 -17.66 21.21 13.44
CA PRO A 2 -18.19 21.07 12.09
C PRO A 2 -18.14 19.60 11.67
N PRO A 3 -19.15 19.08 10.93
CA PRO A 3 -19.15 17.71 10.46
C PRO A 3 -17.94 17.52 9.54
N SER A 4 -17.08 16.56 9.87
CA SER A 4 -15.98 16.13 9.02
C SER A 4 -16.58 15.50 7.76
N GLU A 5 -16.14 15.89 6.56
CA GLU A 5 -16.54 15.25 5.30
C GLU A 5 -16.14 13.76 5.22
N PHE A 6 -15.37 13.29 6.21
CA PHE A 6 -14.91 11.91 6.35
C PHE A 6 -15.60 11.13 7.46
N ASP A 7 -16.67 11.70 8.06
CA ASP A 7 -17.42 11.07 9.15
C ASP A 7 -18.22 9.86 8.64
N HIS A 8 -17.54 8.72 8.53
CA HIS A 8 -18.17 7.46 8.17
C HIS A 8 -18.83 6.87 9.42
N ALA A 9 -20.12 7.16 9.59
CA ALA A 9 -20.95 6.76 10.73
C ALA A 9 -20.88 5.25 11.07
N GLU A 10 -20.54 4.36 10.13
CA GLU A 10 -20.38 2.93 10.38
C GLU A 10 -18.93 2.49 10.71
N LYS A 11 -17.90 3.12 10.14
CA LYS A 11 -16.49 2.70 10.30
C LYS A 11 -15.65 3.61 11.22
N GLY A 12 -15.94 4.91 11.22
CA GLY A 12 -15.25 5.93 12.02
C GLY A 12 -14.00 6.42 11.31
N ASP A 13 -13.63 7.68 11.53
CA ASP A 13 -12.58 8.39 10.77
C ASP A 13 -11.25 7.62 10.73
N ALA A 14 -10.85 7.01 11.84
CA ALA A 14 -9.59 6.26 11.93
C ALA A 14 -9.58 4.96 11.11
N LEU A 15 -10.66 4.18 11.16
CA LEU A 15 -10.76 2.94 10.39
C LEU A 15 -10.89 3.23 8.89
N TYR A 16 -11.68 4.23 8.54
CA TYR A 16 -11.82 4.65 7.14
C TYR A 16 -10.50 5.16 6.56
N GLY A 17 -9.78 6.02 7.30
CA GLY A 17 -8.47 6.51 6.88
C GLY A 17 -7.44 5.39 6.67
N MET A 18 -7.40 4.40 7.56
CA MET A 18 -6.49 3.26 7.42
C MET A 18 -6.86 2.32 6.27
N GLU A 19 -8.14 2.13 5.97
CA GLU A 19 -8.58 1.37 4.79
C GLU A 19 -8.24 2.07 3.48
N LEU A 20 -8.37 3.40 3.45
CA LEU A 20 -7.94 4.21 2.31
C LEU A 20 -6.42 4.11 2.12
N ALA A 21 -5.64 4.26 3.19
CA ALA A 21 -4.19 4.08 3.16
C ALA A 21 -3.81 2.69 2.64
N LEU A 22 -4.45 1.62 3.12
CA LEU A 22 -4.20 0.26 2.64
C LEU A 22 -4.48 0.11 1.14
N SER A 23 -5.53 0.78 0.64
CA SER A 23 -5.91 0.72 -0.77
C SER A 23 -4.89 1.47 -1.65
N LEU A 24 -4.39 2.62 -1.19
CA LEU A 24 -3.34 3.38 -1.86
C LEU A 24 -2.03 2.59 -1.92
N GLU A 25 -1.66 1.92 -0.83
CA GLU A 25 -0.42 1.14 -0.76
C GLU A 25 -0.45 -0.09 -1.66
N LYS A 26 -1.61 -0.76 -1.78
CA LYS A 26 -1.81 -1.81 -2.77
C LYS A 26 -1.70 -1.28 -4.20
N LEU A 27 -2.29 -0.12 -4.47
CA LEU A 27 -2.20 0.51 -5.79
C LEU A 27 -0.75 0.87 -6.14
N THR A 28 0.01 1.43 -5.20
CA THR A 28 1.45 1.72 -5.37
C THR A 28 2.22 0.44 -5.68
N ASN A 29 1.95 -0.65 -4.97
CA ASN A 29 2.58 -1.95 -5.24
C ASN A 29 2.26 -2.48 -6.65
N GLU A 30 1.00 -2.36 -7.10
CA GLU A 30 0.63 -2.73 -8.47
C GLU A 30 1.39 -1.89 -9.51
N LYS A 31 1.59 -0.59 -9.26
CA LYS A 31 2.40 0.28 -10.14
C LYS A 31 3.88 -0.11 -10.14
N LEU A 32 4.44 -0.46 -8.98
CA LEU A 32 5.81 -0.96 -8.86
C LEU A 32 6.00 -2.29 -9.61
N LEU A 33 5.06 -3.22 -9.50
CA LEU A 33 5.08 -4.47 -10.27
C LEU A 33 4.97 -4.23 -11.77
N CYS A 34 4.13 -3.29 -12.20
CA CYS A 34 4.08 -2.89 -13.60
C CYS A 34 5.40 -2.29 -14.08
N LEU A 35 6.04 -1.43 -13.28
CA LEU A 35 7.35 -0.87 -13.59
C LEU A 35 8.43 -1.96 -13.67
N HIS A 36 8.43 -2.89 -12.72
CA HIS A 36 9.33 -4.04 -12.69
C HIS A 36 9.16 -4.91 -13.94
N ASN A 37 7.93 -5.20 -14.36
CA ASN A 37 7.67 -5.95 -15.59
C ASN A 37 8.19 -5.22 -16.85
N VAL A 38 8.02 -3.90 -16.93
CA VAL A 38 8.55 -3.10 -18.04
C VAL A 38 10.08 -3.11 -18.03
N THR A 39 10.70 -2.94 -16.86
CA THR A 39 12.16 -3.00 -16.73
C THR A 39 12.69 -4.39 -17.04
N LEU A 40 12.00 -5.47 -16.69
CA LEU A 40 12.39 -6.83 -17.07
C LEU A 40 12.38 -7.02 -18.60
N ILE A 41 11.35 -6.54 -19.29
CA ILE A 41 11.28 -6.59 -20.77
C ILE A 41 12.44 -5.79 -21.39
N VAL A 42 12.70 -4.59 -20.86
CA VAL A 42 13.80 -3.74 -21.32
C VAL A 42 15.17 -4.33 -20.96
N ALA A 43 15.30 -5.00 -19.82
CA ALA A 43 16.51 -5.68 -19.37
C ALA A 43 16.83 -6.90 -20.23
N VAL A 44 15.83 -7.69 -20.62
CA VAL A 44 16.02 -8.77 -21.60
C VAL A 44 16.47 -8.24 -22.96
N GLN A 45 16.00 -7.05 -23.35
CA GLN A 45 16.36 -6.42 -24.62
C GLN A 45 17.71 -5.66 -24.58
N ASN A 46 18.08 -5.08 -23.44
CA ASN A 46 19.23 -4.17 -23.28
C ASN A 46 20.28 -4.68 -22.28
N ASN A 47 20.12 -5.89 -21.75
CA ASN A 47 20.98 -6.54 -20.76
C ASN A 47 21.16 -5.78 -19.43
N ASP A 48 20.15 -5.00 -19.02
CA ASP A 48 20.18 -4.16 -17.80
C ASP A 48 19.52 -4.88 -16.60
N ALA A 49 20.19 -5.93 -16.11
CA ALA A 49 19.73 -6.70 -14.95
C ALA A 49 19.81 -5.91 -13.63
N GLN A 50 20.61 -4.84 -13.58
CA GLN A 50 20.84 -4.07 -12.35
C GLN A 50 19.63 -3.20 -11.99
N MET A 51 18.95 -2.63 -12.99
CA MET A 51 17.74 -1.84 -12.75
C MET A 51 16.59 -2.69 -12.18
N ALA A 52 16.46 -3.94 -12.63
CA ALA A 52 15.45 -4.87 -12.11
C ALA A 52 15.71 -5.23 -10.64
N ASP A 53 16.96 -5.57 -10.31
CA ASP A 53 17.41 -5.90 -8.95
C ASP A 53 17.19 -4.72 -7.99
N PHE A 54 17.50 -3.49 -8.41
CA PHE A 54 17.25 -2.28 -7.62
C PHE A 54 15.77 -2.05 -7.28
N ILE A 55 14.86 -2.30 -8.22
CA ILE A 55 13.41 -2.15 -7.97
C ILE A 55 12.92 -3.25 -7.01
N GLU A 56 13.44 -4.47 -7.13
CA GLU A 56 13.11 -5.58 -6.23
C GLU A 56 13.58 -5.32 -4.80
N SER A 57 14.85 -4.93 -4.62
CA SER A 57 15.46 -4.77 -3.30
C SER A 57 14.95 -3.54 -2.56
N GLU A 58 14.89 -2.39 -3.22
CA GLU A 58 14.63 -1.10 -2.56
C GLU A 58 13.16 -0.73 -2.49
N TYR A 59 12.31 -1.24 -3.41
CA TYR A 59 10.91 -0.80 -3.47
C TYR A 59 9.93 -1.94 -3.22
N LEU A 60 10.05 -3.08 -3.90
CA LEU A 60 9.07 -4.16 -3.77
C LEU A 60 9.10 -4.82 -2.38
N ALA A 61 10.29 -5.02 -1.81
CA ALA A 61 10.42 -5.56 -0.45
C ALA A 61 9.80 -4.62 0.61
N GLU A 62 10.14 -3.33 0.56
CA GLU A 62 9.60 -2.32 1.48
C GLU A 62 8.07 -2.19 1.34
N GLN A 63 7.55 -2.25 0.12
CA GLN A 63 6.13 -2.13 -0.15
C GLN A 63 5.32 -3.29 0.45
N VAL A 64 5.86 -4.51 0.44
CA VAL A 64 5.24 -5.68 1.09
C VAL A 64 5.16 -5.48 2.60
N GLU A 65 6.22 -4.95 3.22
CA GLU A 65 6.24 -4.65 4.65
C GLU A 65 5.27 -3.53 5.03
N ALA A 66 5.20 -2.46 4.23
CA ALA A 66 4.28 -1.35 4.42
C ALA A 66 2.81 -1.80 4.37
N ILE A 67 2.45 -2.59 3.35
CA ILE A 67 1.10 -3.15 3.21
C ILE A 67 0.76 -4.03 4.42
N LYS A 68 1.68 -4.88 4.87
CA LYS A 68 1.46 -5.75 6.04
C LYS A 68 1.19 -4.92 7.30
N LYS A 69 2.01 -3.91 7.56
CA LYS A 69 1.87 -3.03 8.74
C LYS A 69 0.51 -2.31 8.75
N ILE A 70 0.07 -1.81 7.60
CA ILE A 70 -1.23 -1.12 7.50
C ILE A 70 -2.39 -2.10 7.62
N ALA A 71 -2.28 -3.30 7.03
CA ALA A 71 -3.28 -4.35 7.21
C ALA A 71 -3.42 -4.79 8.68
N GLU A 72 -2.31 -4.83 9.42
CA GLU A 72 -2.32 -5.06 10.87
C GLU A 72 -3.05 -3.93 11.61
N TYR A 73 -2.81 -2.67 11.27
CA TYR A 73 -3.54 -1.53 11.85
C TYR A 73 -5.04 -1.57 11.55
N VAL A 74 -5.44 -1.87 10.32
CA VAL A 74 -6.85 -2.06 9.95
C VAL A 74 -7.46 -3.20 10.77
N SER A 75 -6.77 -4.31 10.93
CA SER A 75 -7.24 -5.46 11.71
C SER A 75 -7.38 -5.13 13.19
N GLN A 76 -6.44 -4.38 13.76
CA GLN A 76 -6.49 -3.91 15.14
C GLN A 76 -7.66 -2.95 15.35
N LEU A 77 -7.86 -1.96 14.46
CA LEU A 77 -8.96 -1.00 14.52
C LEU A 77 -10.33 -1.69 14.40
N ARG A 78 -10.46 -2.68 13.51
CA ARG A 78 -11.67 -3.51 13.41
C ARG A 78 -11.94 -4.31 14.69
N ARG A 79 -10.89 -4.81 15.34
CA ARG A 79 -11.01 -5.61 16.56
C ARG A 79 -11.38 -4.77 17.78
N VAL A 80 -10.82 -3.56 17.94
CA VAL A 80 -11.14 -2.67 19.07
C VAL A 80 -12.49 -1.97 18.89
N GLY A 81 -13.01 -1.93 17.66
CA GLY A 81 -14.28 -1.27 17.35
C GLY A 81 -14.19 0.25 17.49
N LYS A 82 -15.32 0.93 17.37
CA LYS A 82 -15.41 2.35 17.69
C LYS A 82 -15.36 2.51 19.22
N GLY A 83 -14.50 3.40 19.70
CA GLY A 83 -14.59 3.87 21.08
C GLY A 83 -16.00 4.43 21.34
N HIS A 84 -16.54 4.13 22.53
CA HIS A 84 -17.85 4.62 22.98
C HIS A 84 -17.86 6.14 23.11
#